data_AF-D7DBX6-F1
#
_entry.id   AF-D7DBX6-F1
#
_cell.length_a   1.000
_cell.length_b   1.000
_cell.length_c   1.000
_cell.angle_alpha   90.00
_cell.angle_beta   90.00
_cell.angle_gamma   90.00
#
_symmetry.space_group_name_H-M   'P 1'
#
loop_
_entity.id
_entity.type
_entity.pdbx_description
1 polymer ?
#
loop_
_entity_poly.entity_id
_entity_poly.type
_entity_poly.pdbx_seq_one_letter_code
_entity_poly.pdbx_strand_id
1 'polypeptide(L)' 'MALLRELERFRRIIARLPRDEKARWEEILEGIEDTMSIYSDVPITDPLEIIYFHILRRLLRDDVS' A
#
# COMPACT_ATOMS: atom_id res chain seq x y z
N MET A 1 8.20 -1.43 -12.70
CA MET A 1 7.79 -0.19 -13.42
C MET A 1 6.30 0.14 -13.25
N ALA A 2 5.36 -0.78 -13.52
CA ALA A 2 3.92 -0.50 -13.35
C ALA A 2 3.49 -0.30 -11.89
N LEU A 3 3.95 -1.18 -10.99
CA LEU A 3 3.68 -1.12 -9.55
C LEU A 3 4.09 0.20 -8.88
N LEU A 4 5.29 0.72 -9.20
CA LEU A 4 5.75 2.01 -8.69
C LEU A 4 4.88 3.18 -9.17
N ARG A 5 4.37 3.13 -10.41
CA ARG A 5 3.45 4.15 -10.92
C ARG A 5 2.11 4.13 -10.18
N GLU A 6 1.61 2.93 -9.88
CA GLU A 6 0.38 2.76 -9.12
C GLU A 6 0.53 3.23 -7.67
N LEU A 7 1.66 2.94 -7.02
CA LEU A 7 1.98 3.46 -5.69
C LEU A 7 2.00 5.00 -5.67
N GLU A 8 2.66 5.61 -6.65
CA GLU A 8 2.71 7.06 -6.79
C GLU A 8 1.31 7.66 -7.02
N ARG A 9 0.47 6.99 -7.82
CA ARG A 9 -0.93 7.37 -8.00
C ARG A 9 -1.70 7.32 -6.67
N PHE A 10 -1.51 6.27 -5.88
CA PHE A 10 -2.11 6.13 -4.55
C PHE A 10 -1.67 7.25 -3.59
N ARG A 11 -0.37 7.55 -3.53
CA ARG A 11 0.17 8.63 -2.70
C ARG A 11 -0.45 9.98 -3.05
N ARG A 12 -0.71 10.25 -4.34
CA ARG A 12 -1.40 11.48 -4.80
C ARG A 12 -2.86 11.54 -4.39
N ILE A 13 -3.56 10.39 -4.36
CA ILE A 13 -4.94 10.31 -3.88
C ILE A 13 -4.98 10.59 -2.37
N ILE A 14 -4.12 9.91 -1.61
CA ILE A 14 -4.00 10.07 -0.14
C ILE A 14 -3.66 11.50 0.24
N ALA A 15 -2.80 12.17 -0.54
CA ALA A 15 -2.45 13.57 -0.30
C ALA A 15 -3.64 14.55 -0.39
N ARG A 16 -4.78 14.14 -0.97
CA ARG A 16 -6.01 14.94 -1.05
C ARG A 16 -6.98 14.69 0.11
N LEU A 17 -6.68 13.73 0.98
CA LEU A 17 -7.56 13.38 2.10
C LEU A 17 -7.45 14.41 3.24
N PRO A 18 -8.48 14.49 4.11
CA PRO A 18 -8.39 15.17 5.40
C PRO A 18 -7.19 14.71 6.22
N ARG A 19 -6.68 15.57 7.11
CA ARG A 19 -5.40 15.34 7.81
C ARG A 19 -5.40 14.06 8.65
N ASP A 20 -6.50 13.77 9.32
CA ASP A 20 -6.73 12.58 10.15
C ASP A 20 -6.79 11.30 9.31
N GLU A 21 -7.55 11.31 8.22
CA GLU A 21 -7.58 10.17 7.28
C GLU A 21 -6.23 9.94 6.62
N LYS A 22 -5.57 11.01 6.18
CA LYS A 22 -4.25 10.97 5.55
C LYS A 22 -3.22 10.30 6.46
N ALA A 23 -3.17 10.70 7.74
CA ALA A 23 -2.21 10.13 8.70
C ALA A 23 -2.38 8.61 8.84
N ARG A 24 -3.63 8.15 8.94
CA ARG A 24 -3.94 6.71 8.99
C ARG A 24 -3.50 5.98 7.72
N TRP A 25 -3.69 6.57 6.56
CA TRP A 25 -3.22 5.99 5.29
C TRP A 25 -1.69 5.96 5.18
N GLU A 26 -1.00 6.98 5.68
CA GLU A 26 0.47 6.99 5.73
C GLU A 26 1.02 5.88 6.64
N GLU A 27 0.39 5.65 7.80
CA GLU A 27 0.71 4.52 8.70
C GLU A 27 0.43 3.16 8.05
N ILE A 28 -0.69 3.01 7.33
CA ILE A 28 -1.02 1.79 6.60
C ILE A 28 0.02 1.50 5.51
N LEU A 29 0.51 2.51 4.80
CA LEU A 29 1.49 2.35 3.72
C LEU A 29 2.95 2.22 4.20
N GLU A 30 3.20 2.33 5.50
CA GLU A 30 4.53 2.13 6.06
C GLU A 30 5.05 0.72 5.76
N GLY A 31 6.25 0.63 5.16
CA GLY A 31 6.86 -0.65 4.75
C GLY A 31 6.30 -1.26 3.45
N ILE A 32 5.53 -0.49 2.66
CA ILE A 32 5.03 -0.98 1.37
C ILE A 32 6.16 -1.31 0.39
N GLU A 33 7.26 -0.57 0.42
CA GLU A 33 8.42 -0.81 -0.47
C GLU A 33 9.09 -2.16 -0.16
N ASP A 34 9.16 -2.55 1.11
CA ASP A 34 9.63 -3.88 1.52
C ASP A 34 8.70 -4.98 1.01
N THR A 35 7.39 -4.75 1.10
CA THR A 35 6.38 -5.68 0.56
C THR A 35 6.55 -5.83 -0.95
N MET A 36 6.74 -4.73 -1.68
CA MET A 36 7.00 -4.76 -3.11
C MET A 36 8.30 -5.49 -3.47
N SER A 37 9.33 -5.35 -2.64
CA SER A 37 10.61 -6.05 -2.80
C SER A 37 10.45 -7.56 -2.59
N ILE A 38 9.78 -7.97 -1.52
CA ILE A 38 9.53 -9.38 -1.15
C ILE A 38 8.77 -10.12 -2.24
N TYR A 39 7.79 -9.47 -2.88
CA TYR A 39 6.95 -10.09 -3.89
C TYR A 39 7.33 -9.68 -5.33
N SER A 40 8.57 -9.19 -5.53
CA SER A 40 9.02 -8.70 -6.83
C SER A 40 9.16 -9.79 -7.91
N ASP A 41 9.30 -11.04 -7.50
CA ASP A 41 9.41 -12.23 -8.33
C ASP A 41 8.06 -12.97 -8.53
N VAL A 42 7.01 -12.55 -7.82
CA VAL A 42 5.68 -13.15 -7.95
C VAL A 42 5.03 -12.70 -9.27
N PRO A 43 4.57 -13.63 -10.11
CA PRO A 43 3.83 -13.28 -11.32
C PRO A 43 2.45 -12.72 -10.93
N ILE A 44 2.33 -11.39 -11.00
CA ILE A 44 1.10 -10.64 -10.76
C ILE A 44 0.49 -10.16 -12.07
N THR A 45 -0.84 -10.21 -12.16
CA THR A 45 -1.58 -9.80 -13.36
C THR A 45 -1.95 -8.31 -13.28
N ASP A 46 -2.29 -7.84 -12.08
CA ASP A 46 -2.53 -6.44 -11.76
C ASP A 46 -1.50 -5.93 -10.73
N PRO A 47 -0.74 -4.87 -11.03
CA PRO A 47 0.15 -4.23 -10.05
C PRO A 47 -0.53 -3.81 -8.74
N LEU A 48 -1.84 -3.60 -8.73
CA LEU A 48 -2.57 -3.27 -7.51
C LEU A 48 -2.66 -4.45 -6.53
N GLU A 49 -2.48 -5.70 -6.97
CA GLU A 49 -2.56 -6.89 -6.11
C GLU A 49 -1.59 -6.80 -4.93
N ILE A 50 -0.34 -6.39 -5.14
CA ILE A 50 0.65 -6.23 -4.08
C ILE A 50 0.27 -5.11 -3.12
N ILE A 51 -0.27 -4.00 -3.65
CA ILE A 51 -0.70 -2.86 -2.84
C ILE A 51 -1.88 -3.26 -1.95
N TYR A 52 -2.88 -3.96 -2.50
CA TYR A 52 -4.01 -4.47 -1.75
C TYR A 52 -3.60 -5.50 -0.70
N PHE A 53 -2.68 -6.41 -1.05
CA PHE A 53 -2.16 -7.38 -0.09
C PHE A 53 -1.49 -6.70 1.11
N HIS A 54 -0.68 -5.66 0.86
CA HIS A 54 -0.07 -4.87 1.91
C HIS A 54 -1.12 -4.22 2.84
N ILE A 55 -2.09 -3.52 2.25
CA ILE A 55 -3.15 -2.83 2.99
C ILE A 55 -3.95 -3.83 3.85
N LEU A 56 -4.40 -4.93 3.26
CA LEU A 56 -5.16 -5.97 3.95
C LEU A 56 -4.36 -6.57 5.11
N ARG A 57 -3.07 -6.85 4.90
CA ARG A 57 -2.19 -7.38 5.95
C ARG A 57 -2.03 -6.41 7.12
N ARG A 58 -2.00 -5.10 6.87
CA ARG A 58 -1.89 -4.07 7.92
C ARG A 58 -3.20 -3.93 8.69
N LEU A 59 -4.32 -3.81 8.00
CA LEU A 59 -5.65 -3.71 8.62
C LEU A 59 -5.97 -4.94 9.49
N LEU A 60 -5.68 -6.15 9.00
CA LEU A 60 -5.91 -7.38 9.77
C LEU A 60 -4.99 -7.53 10.98
N ARG A 61 -3.83 -6.86 10.99
CA ARG A 61 -2.95 -6.84 12.17
C ARG A 61 -3.50 -5.92 13.24
N ASP A 62 -3.97 -4.75 12.84
CA ASP A 62 -4.48 -3.74 13.76
C ASP A 62 -5.77 -4.22 14.46
N ASP A 63 -6.57 -5.08 13.81
CA ASP A 63 -7.78 -5.70 14.42
C ASP A 63 -7.46 -6.75 15.51
N VAL A 64 -6.22 -7.23 15.60
CA VAL A 64 -5.81 -8.31 16.54
C VAL A 64 -5.02 -7.75 17.75
N SER A 65 -4.71 -6.44 17.74
CA SER A 65 -3.98 -5.71 18.79
C SER A 65 -4.88 -4.78 19.59
#